data_AF-U5BYF7-F1
#
_entry.id   AF-U5BYF7-F1
#
_cell.length_a   1.000
_cell.length_b   1.000
_cell.length_c   1.000
_cell.angle_alpha   90.00
_cell.angle_beta   90.00
_cell.angle_gamma   90.00
#
_symmetry.space_group_name_H-M   'P 1'
#
loop_
_entity.id
_entity.type
_entity.pdbx_description
1 polymer ?
#
loop_
_entity_poly.entity_id
_entity_poly.type
_entity_poly.pdbx_seq_one_letter_code
_entity_poly.pdbx_strand_id
1 'polypeptide(L)'
;MEIKEMISLHEDFLEDFGFSLDQEIFHFIKKIPQGKQIIFFHHTQQPEVSYLEYHLGIRFDIVEVIINQFLPSSGDYQDRSITLVETVDSINKSIPRRFLVENELEINAVIKEAEHFLVKEGFKWLDEYSNPLNMERLFNDATDFSKVSQNFTYRSARGVTLSKLYNPAEYQNVKTFYLEKLEEKQETPFTLASFLNLLDYLDNL
;
A
#
# COMPACT_ATOMS: atom_id res chain seq x y z
N MET A 1 23.38 -14.62 -3.18
CA MET A 1 22.32 -14.40 -4.18
C MET A 1 21.94 -12.93 -4.22
N GLU A 2 21.89 -12.32 -5.41
CA GLU A 2 21.45 -10.93 -5.58
C GLU A 2 19.92 -10.81 -5.44
N ILE A 3 19.40 -9.62 -5.09
CA ILE A 3 17.95 -9.39 -4.96
C ILE A 3 17.18 -9.73 -6.24
N LYS A 4 17.78 -9.47 -7.42
CA LYS A 4 17.14 -9.74 -8.71
C LYS A 4 16.91 -11.23 -8.92
N GLU A 5 17.91 -12.04 -8.60
CA GLU A 5 17.83 -13.49 -8.67
C GLU A 5 16.74 -14.02 -7.73
N MET A 6 16.62 -13.44 -6.53
CA MET A 6 15.57 -13.80 -5.58
C MET A 6 14.16 -13.51 -6.10
N ILE A 7 13.96 -12.31 -6.65
CA ILE A 7 12.65 -11.87 -7.15
C ILE A 7 12.21 -12.73 -8.34
N SER A 8 13.12 -13.09 -9.22
CA SER A 8 12.81 -13.99 -10.36
C SER A 8 12.36 -15.39 -9.94
N LEU A 9 12.67 -15.84 -8.72
CA LEU A 9 12.20 -17.15 -8.25
C LEU A 9 10.68 -17.21 -8.05
N HIS A 10 10.01 -16.05 -7.94
CA HIS A 10 8.56 -15.97 -7.83
C HIS A 10 7.84 -15.76 -9.16
N GLU A 11 8.57 -15.57 -10.26
CA GLU A 11 7.99 -15.10 -11.53
C GLU A 11 6.96 -16.07 -12.08
N ASP A 12 7.33 -17.33 -12.31
CA ASP A 12 6.43 -18.38 -12.80
C ASP A 12 5.18 -18.52 -11.91
N PHE A 13 5.38 -18.54 -10.58
CA PHE A 13 4.27 -18.67 -9.62
C PHE A 13 3.32 -17.47 -9.71
N LEU A 14 3.83 -16.24 -9.77
CA LEU A 14 3.01 -15.04 -9.76
C LEU A 14 2.34 -14.75 -11.12
N GLU A 15 2.96 -15.16 -12.22
CA GLU A 15 2.37 -15.11 -13.56
C GLU A 15 1.07 -15.93 -13.64
N ASP A 16 1.04 -17.10 -13.01
CA ASP A 16 -0.17 -17.94 -12.92
C ASP A 16 -1.36 -17.22 -12.24
N PHE A 17 -1.09 -16.21 -11.41
CA PHE A 17 -2.12 -15.36 -10.76
C PHE A 17 -2.36 -14.02 -11.47
N GLY A 18 -1.72 -13.81 -12.64
CA GLY A 18 -1.89 -12.63 -13.49
C GLY A 18 -1.03 -11.43 -13.09
N PHE A 19 0.03 -11.64 -12.31
CA PHE A 19 1.03 -10.62 -12.04
C PHE A 19 2.15 -10.68 -13.08
N SER A 20 2.78 -9.53 -13.35
CA SER A 20 3.97 -9.43 -14.20
C SER A 20 5.04 -8.61 -13.49
N LEU A 21 6.31 -8.98 -13.65
CA LEU A 21 7.43 -8.25 -13.07
C LEU A 21 7.66 -6.92 -13.80
N ASP A 22 7.58 -5.81 -13.06
CA ASP A 22 8.07 -4.52 -13.50
C ASP A 22 9.59 -4.46 -13.26
N GLN A 23 10.35 -4.51 -14.34
CA GLN A 23 11.81 -4.59 -14.32
C GLN A 23 12.50 -3.28 -13.88
N GLU A 24 11.79 -2.15 -13.90
CA GLU A 24 12.37 -0.86 -13.52
C GLU A 24 12.34 -0.66 -12.00
N ILE A 25 11.25 -1.09 -11.36
CA ILE A 25 11.05 -0.94 -9.91
C ILE A 25 11.13 -2.26 -9.14
N PHE A 26 11.29 -3.40 -9.81
CA PHE A 26 11.37 -4.75 -9.24
C PHE A 26 10.16 -5.14 -8.39
N HIS A 27 8.97 -4.79 -8.87
CA HIS A 27 7.70 -5.13 -8.22
C HIS A 27 6.87 -6.02 -9.15
N PHE A 28 6.15 -6.99 -8.59
CA PHE A 28 5.12 -7.68 -9.37
C PHE A 28 3.84 -6.86 -9.37
N ILE A 29 3.29 -6.64 -10.56
CA ILE A 29 2.12 -5.80 -10.78
C ILE A 29 1.03 -6.61 -11.45
N LYS A 30 -0.19 -6.50 -10.94
CA LYS A 30 -1.41 -6.97 -11.60
C LYS A 30 -2.36 -5.81 -11.80
N LYS A 31 -2.70 -5.53 -13.05
CA LYS A 31 -3.61 -4.43 -13.39
C LYS A 31 -5.05 -4.78 -12.99
N ILE A 32 -5.74 -3.80 -12.44
CA ILE A 32 -7.17 -3.85 -12.12
C ILE A 32 -7.87 -2.63 -12.72
N PRO A 33 -9.21 -2.62 -12.90
CA PRO A 33 -9.90 -1.54 -13.61
C PRO A 33 -9.66 -0.13 -13.07
N GLN A 34 -9.39 0.01 -11.76
CA GLN A 34 -9.20 1.30 -11.10
C GLN A 34 -7.73 1.58 -10.69
N GLY A 35 -6.80 0.72 -11.09
CA GLY A 35 -5.38 0.86 -10.80
C GLY A 35 -4.61 -0.46 -10.83
N LYS A 36 -3.92 -0.80 -9.75
CA LYS A 36 -3.09 -2.02 -9.69
C LYS A 36 -2.96 -2.63 -8.30
N GLN A 37 -2.88 -3.95 -8.26
CA GLN A 37 -2.34 -4.73 -7.15
C GLN A 37 -0.83 -4.86 -7.33
N ILE A 38 -0.09 -4.88 -6.23
CA ILE A 38 1.37 -4.86 -6.25
C ILE A 38 1.90 -5.78 -5.16
N ILE A 39 2.95 -6.54 -5.46
CA ILE A 39 3.73 -7.30 -4.49
C ILE A 39 5.18 -6.82 -4.59
N PHE A 40 5.75 -6.41 -3.46
CA PHE A 40 7.16 -6.01 -3.40
C PHE A 40 7.92 -6.80 -2.34
N PHE A 41 9.19 -6.99 -2.64
CA PHE A 41 10.14 -7.71 -1.80
C PHE A 41 11.23 -6.75 -1.37
N HIS A 42 11.55 -6.78 -0.10
CA HIS A 42 12.75 -6.13 0.40
C HIS A 42 13.74 -7.20 0.82
N HIS A 43 14.88 -7.21 0.17
CA HIS A 43 16.02 -8.02 0.55
C HIS A 43 17.03 -7.13 1.27
N THR A 44 17.30 -7.44 2.53
CA THR A 44 18.34 -6.79 3.32
C THR A 44 19.44 -7.80 3.61
N GLN A 45 20.61 -7.59 3.01
CA GLN A 45 21.77 -8.45 3.21
C GLN A 45 22.67 -7.89 4.32
N GLN A 46 23.01 -8.73 5.29
CA GLN A 46 24.03 -8.49 6.31
C GLN A 46 25.18 -9.50 6.14
N PRO A 47 26.34 -9.29 6.79
CA PRO A 47 27.52 -10.14 6.57
C PRO A 47 27.30 -11.65 6.79
N GLU A 48 26.39 -12.02 7.69
CA GLU A 48 26.17 -13.42 8.09
C GLU A 48 24.75 -13.92 7.79
N VAL A 49 23.81 -13.02 7.50
CA VAL A 49 22.39 -13.34 7.33
C VAL A 49 21.73 -12.45 6.29
N SER A 50 20.67 -12.95 5.68
CA SER A 50 19.80 -12.17 4.79
C SER A 50 18.38 -12.15 5.32
N TYR A 51 17.71 -11.00 5.17
CA TYR A 51 16.30 -10.85 5.51
C TYR A 51 15.49 -10.63 4.25
N LEU A 52 14.37 -11.34 4.14
CA LEU A 52 13.37 -11.14 3.11
C LEU A 52 12.06 -10.66 3.73
N GLU A 53 11.54 -9.55 3.23
CA GLU A 53 10.25 -8.99 3.63
C GLU A 53 9.33 -8.90 2.43
N TYR A 54 8.07 -9.27 2.64
CA TYR A 54 7.03 -9.20 1.63
C TYR A 54 6.00 -8.17 2.07
N HIS A 55 5.55 -7.36 1.12
CA HIS A 55 4.43 -6.46 1.34
C HIS A 55 3.45 -6.57 0.17
N LEU A 56 2.18 -6.36 0.50
CA LEU A 56 1.09 -6.31 -0.46
C LEU A 56 0.59 -4.88 -0.56
N GLY A 57 0.42 -4.43 -1.80
CA GLY A 57 0.07 -3.06 -2.14
C GLY A 57 -1.13 -2.99 -3.06
N ILE A 58 -1.93 -1.94 -2.89
CA ILE A 58 -3.05 -1.62 -3.77
C ILE A 58 -2.97 -0.13 -4.08
N ARG A 59 -3.02 0.19 -5.37
CA ARG A 59 -3.07 1.56 -5.88
C ARG A 59 -4.39 1.79 -6.60
N PHE A 60 -5.09 2.83 -6.18
CA PHE A 60 -6.17 3.44 -6.95
C PHE A 60 -5.60 4.65 -7.70
N ASP A 61 -5.52 4.56 -9.02
CA ASP A 61 -4.81 5.55 -9.83
C ASP A 61 -5.40 6.95 -9.67
N ILE A 62 -6.73 7.07 -9.70
CA ILE A 62 -7.40 8.37 -9.53
C ILE A 62 -7.13 8.99 -8.15
N VAL A 63 -7.06 8.18 -7.10
CA VAL A 63 -6.77 8.66 -5.74
C VAL A 63 -5.34 9.18 -5.67
N GLU A 64 -4.37 8.40 -6.13
CA GLU A 64 -2.97 8.81 -6.10
C GLU A 64 -2.69 10.00 -7.02
N VAL A 65 -3.33 10.09 -8.19
CA VAL A 65 -3.21 11.24 -9.10
C VAL A 65 -3.75 12.52 -8.47
N ILE A 66 -4.86 12.46 -7.73
CA ILE A 66 -5.42 13.64 -7.07
C ILE A 66 -4.50 14.08 -5.93
N ILE A 67 -4.15 13.19 -4.98
CA ILE A 67 -3.42 13.63 -3.78
C ILE A 67 -2.00 14.14 -4.09
N ASN A 68 -1.33 13.58 -5.11
CA ASN A 68 0.04 14.00 -5.47
C ASN A 68 0.09 15.38 -6.17
N GLN A 69 -1.04 15.96 -6.55
CA GLN A 69 -1.10 17.35 -7.00
C GLN A 69 -0.95 18.35 -5.85
N PHE A 70 -1.25 17.92 -4.62
CA PHE A 70 -1.31 18.79 -3.44
C PHE A 70 -0.25 18.45 -2.40
N LEU A 71 0.05 17.16 -2.23
CA LEU A 71 1.05 16.72 -1.26
C LEU A 71 2.47 16.82 -1.82
N PRO A 72 3.46 17.17 -1.00
CA PRO A 72 4.85 17.22 -1.43
C PRO A 72 5.37 15.81 -1.71
N SER A 73 5.47 15.45 -2.99
CA SER A 73 6.17 14.26 -3.47
C SER A 73 7.49 14.65 -4.13
N SER A 74 8.57 13.87 -3.93
CA SER A 74 9.75 13.97 -4.80
C SER A 74 9.35 13.58 -6.22
N GLY A 75 9.91 14.23 -7.25
CA GLY A 75 9.37 14.24 -8.63
C GLY A 75 8.90 12.88 -9.17
N ASP A 76 9.74 11.84 -9.11
CA ASP A 76 9.44 10.51 -9.65
C ASP A 76 8.54 9.65 -8.74
N TYR A 77 8.11 10.18 -7.59
CA TYR A 77 7.40 9.42 -6.57
C TYR A 77 5.91 9.25 -6.89
N GLN A 78 5.33 10.06 -7.77
CA GLN A 78 3.92 9.97 -8.15
C GLN A 78 3.59 8.59 -8.77
N ASP A 79 4.45 8.06 -9.64
CA ASP A 79 4.26 6.75 -10.28
C ASP A 79 4.50 5.57 -9.33
N ARG A 80 5.18 5.85 -8.22
CA ARG A 80 5.48 4.89 -7.14
C ARG A 80 4.54 5.01 -5.95
N SER A 81 3.64 5.99 -5.94
CA SER A 81 2.68 6.19 -4.86
C SER A 81 1.67 5.05 -4.83
N ILE A 82 1.37 4.53 -3.64
CA ILE A 82 0.49 3.38 -3.43
C ILE A 82 -0.53 3.75 -2.36
N THR A 83 -1.80 3.45 -2.62
CA THR A 83 -2.91 3.82 -1.74
C THR A 83 -2.82 3.08 -0.41
N LEU A 84 -2.67 1.77 -0.44
CA LEU A 84 -2.51 0.92 0.75
C LEU A 84 -1.30 0.02 0.58
N VAL A 85 -0.51 -0.10 1.65
CA VAL A 85 0.62 -1.03 1.73
C VAL A 85 0.59 -1.67 3.10
N GLU A 86 0.62 -2.99 3.13
CA GLU A 86 0.60 -3.78 4.36
C GLU A 86 1.68 -4.87 4.32
N THR A 87 2.24 -5.18 5.49
CA THR A 87 3.17 -6.30 5.66
C THR A 87 2.40 -7.61 5.78
N VAL A 88 3.02 -8.72 5.41
CA VAL A 88 2.36 -10.03 5.53
C VAL A 88 1.96 -10.37 6.98
N ASP A 89 2.70 -9.90 7.98
CA ASP A 89 2.38 -10.10 9.41
C ASP A 89 1.24 -9.20 9.93
N SER A 90 0.93 -8.09 9.23
CA SER A 90 -0.24 -7.29 9.56
C SER A 90 -1.52 -7.96 9.09
N ILE A 91 -1.45 -8.69 7.98
CA ILE A 91 -2.53 -9.47 7.37
C ILE A 91 -2.74 -10.79 8.12
N ASN A 92 -1.66 -11.55 8.35
CA ASN A 92 -1.69 -12.78 9.14
C ASN A 92 -0.60 -12.80 10.21
N LYS A 93 -1.02 -12.78 11.48
CA LYS A 93 -0.14 -12.78 12.65
C LYS A 93 0.71 -14.05 12.84
N SER A 94 0.40 -15.15 12.14
CA SER A 94 1.22 -16.37 12.18
C SER A 94 2.43 -16.31 11.25
N ILE A 95 2.47 -15.37 10.30
CA ILE A 95 3.59 -15.20 9.38
C ILE A 95 4.58 -14.20 9.98
N PRO A 96 5.90 -14.48 9.95
CA PRO A 96 6.87 -13.52 10.43
C PRO A 96 6.92 -12.29 9.53
N ARG A 97 7.14 -11.12 10.13
CA ARG A 97 7.35 -9.88 9.36
C ARG A 97 8.54 -9.98 8.40
N ARG A 98 9.58 -10.69 8.82
CA ARG A 98 10.85 -10.87 8.09
C ARG A 98 11.21 -12.34 8.12
N PHE A 99 11.50 -12.91 6.97
CA PHE A 99 12.07 -14.23 6.86
C PHE A 99 13.58 -14.14 6.97
N LEU A 100 14.16 -14.88 7.91
CA LEU A 100 15.60 -15.03 8.05
C LEU A 100 16.07 -16.10 7.06
N VAL A 101 17.12 -15.80 6.32
CA VAL A 101 17.80 -16.72 5.40
C VAL A 101 19.27 -16.72 5.76
N GLU A 102 19.74 -17.79 6.39
CA GLU A 102 21.14 -17.93 6.80
C GLU A 102 21.99 -18.54 5.68
N ASN A 103 21.37 -19.34 4.80
CA ASN A 103 22.03 -20.02 3.70
C ASN A 103 21.10 -20.26 2.52
N GLU A 104 21.68 -20.62 1.36
CA GLU A 104 20.91 -20.78 0.11
C GLU A 104 19.92 -21.96 0.13
N LEU A 105 20.10 -22.93 1.02
CA LEU A 105 19.19 -24.08 1.12
C LEU A 105 17.83 -23.68 1.74
N GLU A 106 17.80 -22.63 2.55
CA GLU A 106 16.60 -22.12 3.23
C GLU A 106 15.71 -21.27 2.31
N ILE A 107 16.28 -20.72 1.23
CA ILE A 107 15.57 -19.83 0.30
C ILE A 107 14.32 -20.52 -0.25
N ASN A 108 14.43 -21.77 -0.69
CA ASN A 108 13.31 -22.51 -1.24
C ASN A 108 12.20 -22.78 -0.20
N ALA A 109 12.55 -22.91 1.08
CA ALA A 109 11.57 -23.09 2.14
C ALA A 109 10.82 -21.77 2.41
N VAL A 110 11.55 -20.65 2.48
CA VAL A 110 10.99 -19.31 2.65
C VAL A 110 10.08 -18.93 1.49
N ILE A 111 10.49 -19.20 0.25
CA ILE A 111 9.69 -18.94 -0.95
C ILE A 111 8.39 -19.72 -0.88
N LYS A 112 8.45 -21.03 -0.60
CA LYS A 112 7.24 -21.86 -0.47
C LYS A 112 6.31 -21.38 0.63
N GLU A 113 6.85 -20.93 1.76
CA GLU A 113 6.05 -20.38 2.86
C GLU A 113 5.35 -19.07 2.46
N ALA A 114 6.08 -18.17 1.79
CA ALA A 114 5.51 -16.92 1.28
C ALA A 114 4.44 -17.17 0.21
N GLU A 115 4.70 -18.07 -0.75
CA GLU A 115 3.72 -18.47 -1.77
C GLU A 115 2.49 -19.12 -1.15
N HIS A 116 2.69 -19.96 -0.12
CA HIS A 116 1.58 -20.54 0.63
C HIS A 116 0.71 -19.46 1.27
N PHE A 117 1.33 -18.47 1.93
CA PHE A 117 0.60 -17.31 2.47
C PHE A 117 -0.15 -16.55 1.38
N LEU A 118 0.48 -16.28 0.23
CA LEU A 118 -0.14 -15.57 -0.89
C LEU A 118 -1.40 -16.30 -1.38
N VAL A 119 -1.34 -17.61 -1.57
CA VAL A 119 -2.50 -18.42 -2.00
C VAL A 119 -3.60 -18.44 -0.93
N LYS A 120 -3.24 -18.57 0.35
CA LYS A 120 -4.22 -18.74 1.42
C LYS A 120 -4.94 -17.45 1.79
N GLU A 121 -4.21 -16.35 1.85
CA GLU A 121 -4.69 -15.10 2.45
C GLU A 121 -4.27 -13.86 1.67
N GLY A 122 -3.05 -13.83 1.12
CA GLY A 122 -2.52 -12.63 0.46
C GLY A 122 -3.35 -12.19 -0.76
N PHE A 123 -3.65 -13.10 -1.69
CA PHE A 123 -4.45 -12.77 -2.87
C PHE A 123 -5.90 -12.42 -2.51
N LYS A 124 -6.48 -13.11 -1.52
CA LYS A 124 -7.81 -12.76 -1.01
C LYS A 124 -7.82 -11.34 -0.45
N TRP A 125 -6.82 -10.98 0.34
CA TRP A 125 -6.67 -9.63 0.89
C TRP A 125 -6.53 -8.59 -0.24
N LEU A 126 -5.71 -8.88 -1.25
CA LEU A 126 -5.55 -8.01 -2.42
C LEU A 126 -6.88 -7.80 -3.16
N ASP A 127 -7.64 -8.87 -3.39
CA ASP A 127 -8.94 -8.81 -4.07
C ASP A 127 -9.99 -8.06 -3.24
N GLU A 128 -10.01 -8.27 -1.92
CA GLU A 128 -10.94 -7.61 -1.00
C GLU A 128 -10.78 -6.09 -1.01
N TYR A 129 -9.55 -5.60 -0.89
CA TYR A 129 -9.28 -4.17 -0.84
C TYR A 129 -9.07 -3.54 -2.22
N SER A 130 -9.06 -4.34 -3.30
CA SER A 130 -9.21 -3.80 -4.66
C SER A 130 -10.61 -3.28 -4.94
N ASN A 131 -11.59 -3.58 -4.08
CA ASN A 131 -12.89 -2.94 -4.08
C ASN A 131 -12.80 -1.54 -3.43
N PRO A 132 -13.13 -0.47 -4.15
CA PRO A 132 -13.00 0.89 -3.63
C PRO A 132 -13.85 1.17 -2.39
N LEU A 133 -15.02 0.51 -2.24
CA LEU A 133 -15.87 0.69 -1.06
C LEU A 133 -15.23 0.07 0.20
N ASN A 134 -14.54 -1.05 0.04
CA ASN A 134 -13.81 -1.67 1.16
C ASN A 134 -12.58 -0.83 1.52
N MET A 135 -11.87 -0.29 0.52
CA MET A 135 -10.76 0.63 0.75
C MET A 135 -11.20 1.91 1.45
N GLU A 136 -12.31 2.52 1.02
CA GLU A 136 -12.89 3.70 1.66
C GLU A 136 -13.22 3.45 3.13
N ARG A 137 -13.89 2.33 3.43
CA ARG A 137 -14.17 1.91 4.80
C ARG A 137 -12.91 1.69 5.63
N LEU A 138 -11.89 1.02 5.07
CA LEU A 138 -10.62 0.80 5.78
C LEU A 138 -9.97 2.12 6.24
N PHE A 139 -10.05 3.16 5.43
CA PHE A 139 -9.49 4.47 5.77
C PHE A 139 -10.38 5.26 6.73
N ASN A 140 -11.69 5.20 6.57
CA ASN A 140 -12.62 6.14 7.20
C ASN A 140 -13.43 5.53 8.36
N ASP A 141 -13.44 4.22 8.54
CA ASP A 141 -14.09 3.59 9.69
C ASP A 141 -13.28 3.88 10.97
N ALA A 142 -13.95 4.45 11.96
CA ALA A 142 -13.35 4.89 13.22
C ALA A 142 -12.75 3.73 14.02
N THR A 143 -13.24 2.49 13.85
CA THR A 143 -12.69 1.31 14.53
C THR A 143 -11.35 0.86 13.94
N ASP A 144 -11.08 1.24 12.69
CA ASP A 144 -9.95 0.73 11.90
C ASP A 144 -8.86 1.79 11.69
N PHE A 145 -9.02 2.94 12.35
CA PHE A 145 -8.14 4.09 12.20
C PHE A 145 -6.68 3.81 12.58
N SER A 146 -6.44 2.89 13.52
CA SER A 146 -5.09 2.48 13.97
C SER A 146 -4.46 1.39 13.10
N LYS A 147 -5.20 0.77 12.17
CA LYS A 147 -4.73 -0.39 11.41
C LYS A 147 -3.83 -0.02 10.23
N VAL A 148 -4.00 1.17 9.65
CA VAL A 148 -3.23 1.60 8.48
C VAL A 148 -1.93 2.27 8.92
N SER A 149 -0.80 1.61 8.71
CA SER A 149 0.53 2.10 9.13
C SER A 149 1.13 3.12 8.15
N GLN A 150 0.43 4.22 7.90
CA GLN A 150 0.87 5.27 6.97
C GLN A 150 1.07 6.62 7.66
N ASN A 151 1.89 7.48 7.02
CA ASN A 151 2.00 8.88 7.41
C ASN A 151 0.60 9.51 7.46
N PHE A 152 0.29 10.20 8.55
CA PHE A 152 -1.06 10.66 8.82
C PHE A 152 -1.60 11.62 7.77
N THR A 153 -0.76 12.52 7.24
CA THR A 153 -1.12 13.47 6.18
C THR A 153 -1.49 12.77 4.88
N TYR A 154 -0.70 11.77 4.47
CA TYR A 154 -1.02 10.99 3.28
C TYR A 154 -2.27 10.14 3.49
N ARG A 155 -2.43 9.58 4.70
CA ARG A 155 -3.61 8.81 5.09
C ARG A 155 -4.88 9.66 5.04
N SER A 156 -4.86 10.87 5.60
CA SER A 156 -6.01 11.77 5.59
C SER A 156 -6.36 12.21 4.17
N ALA A 157 -5.37 12.55 3.35
CA ALA A 157 -5.58 12.92 1.95
C ALA A 157 -6.20 11.76 1.14
N ARG A 158 -5.71 10.54 1.33
CA ARG A 158 -6.29 9.33 0.70
C ARG A 158 -7.71 9.07 1.20
N GLY A 159 -7.93 9.09 2.52
CA GLY A 159 -9.23 8.80 3.12
C GLY A 159 -10.32 9.78 2.68
N VAL A 160 -10.03 11.08 2.68
CA VAL A 160 -10.99 12.10 2.24
C VAL A 160 -11.27 12.03 0.73
N THR A 161 -10.25 11.72 -0.08
CA THR A 161 -10.40 11.50 -1.52
C THR A 161 -11.22 10.25 -1.82
N LEU A 162 -10.95 9.13 -1.13
CA LEU A 162 -11.73 7.90 -1.23
C LEU A 162 -13.20 8.14 -0.86
N SER A 163 -13.46 8.88 0.22
CA SER A 163 -14.81 9.23 0.63
C SER A 163 -15.54 10.06 -0.44
N LYS A 164 -14.91 11.10 -0.98
CA LYS A 164 -15.50 11.91 -2.06
C LYS A 164 -15.89 11.06 -3.28
N LEU A 165 -15.01 10.13 -3.69
CA LEU A 165 -15.20 9.34 -4.91
C LEU A 165 -16.16 8.17 -4.74
N TYR A 166 -16.17 7.51 -3.58
CA TYR A 166 -16.81 6.22 -3.40
C TYR A 166 -17.85 6.18 -2.26
N ASN A 167 -17.89 7.20 -1.40
CA ASN A 167 -18.89 7.34 -0.35
C ASN A 167 -19.29 8.83 -0.13
N PRO A 168 -19.82 9.50 -1.17
CA PRO A 168 -20.04 10.95 -1.15
C PRO A 168 -21.05 11.40 -0.08
N ALA A 169 -21.90 10.50 0.42
CA ALA A 169 -22.83 10.80 1.51
C ALA A 169 -22.09 11.10 2.84
N GLU A 170 -20.96 10.43 3.09
CA GLU A 170 -20.15 10.61 4.31
C GLU A 170 -19.02 11.62 4.13
N TYR A 171 -18.80 12.11 2.92
CA TYR A 171 -17.68 12.99 2.58
C TYR A 171 -17.55 14.20 3.51
N GLN A 172 -18.65 14.88 3.84
CA GLN A 172 -18.61 16.04 4.73
C GLN A 172 -18.20 15.66 6.16
N ASN A 173 -18.64 14.50 6.66
CA ASN A 173 -18.26 14.00 7.98
C ASN A 173 -16.78 13.63 8.02
N VAL A 174 -16.31 12.91 7.01
CA VAL A 174 -14.90 12.49 6.86
C VAL A 174 -13.97 13.70 6.72
N LYS A 175 -14.38 14.69 5.92
CA LYS A 175 -13.67 15.96 5.75
C LYS A 175 -13.46 16.68 7.08
N THR A 176 -14.53 16.90 7.83
CA THR A 176 -14.46 17.56 9.15
C THR A 176 -13.57 16.79 10.11
N PHE A 177 -13.75 15.47 10.19
CA PHE A 177 -12.97 14.61 11.07
C PHE A 177 -11.47 14.68 10.80
N TYR A 178 -11.04 14.60 9.53
CA TYR A 178 -9.62 14.68 9.20
C TYR A 178 -9.03 16.06 9.43
N LEU A 179 -9.80 17.12 9.16
CA LEU A 179 -9.36 18.50 9.42
C LEU A 179 -9.09 18.70 10.92
N GLU A 180 -10.03 18.31 11.78
CA GLU A 180 -9.88 18.36 13.24
C GLU A 180 -8.65 17.56 13.71
N LYS A 181 -8.43 16.36 13.16
CA LYS A 181 -7.28 15.52 13.54
C LYS A 181 -5.93 16.08 13.09
N LEU A 182 -5.86 16.76 11.95
CA LEU A 182 -4.64 17.43 11.49
C LEU A 182 -4.31 18.64 12.40
N GLU A 183 -5.33 19.38 12.82
CA GLU A 183 -5.19 20.48 13.77
C GLU A 183 -4.72 19.98 15.16
N GLU A 184 -5.33 18.92 15.68
CA GLU A 184 -4.94 18.28 16.95
C GLU A 184 -3.47 17.82 16.95
N LYS A 185 -3.00 17.29 15.81
CA LYS A 185 -1.62 16.81 15.65
C LYS A 185 -0.60 17.92 15.45
N GLN A 186 -1.03 19.18 15.37
CA GLN A 186 -0.16 20.34 15.16
C GLN A 186 0.74 20.17 13.92
N GLU A 187 0.17 19.64 12.83
CA GLU A 187 0.87 19.54 11.55
C GLU A 187 1.37 20.92 11.09
N THR A 188 2.43 20.93 10.28
CA THR A 188 3.03 22.20 9.86
C THR A 188 2.03 23.06 9.06
N PRO A 189 2.12 24.40 9.11
CA PRO A 189 1.25 25.27 8.33
C PRO A 189 1.27 24.96 6.82
N PHE A 190 2.42 24.52 6.30
CA PHE A 190 2.57 24.10 4.91
C PHE A 190 1.75 22.83 4.60
N THR A 191 1.82 21.83 5.48
CA THR A 191 1.04 20.59 5.38
C THR A 191 -0.46 20.89 5.43
N LEU A 192 -0.89 21.73 6.38
CA LEU A 192 -2.30 22.09 6.53
C LEU A 192 -2.82 22.86 5.31
N ALA A 193 -2.05 23.82 4.78
CA ALA A 193 -2.42 24.54 3.56
C ALA A 193 -2.55 23.61 2.34
N SER A 194 -1.63 22.64 2.21
CA SER A 194 -1.70 21.63 1.14
C SER A 194 -2.97 20.78 1.26
N PHE A 195 -3.33 20.36 2.47
CA PHE A 195 -4.57 19.63 2.72
C PHE A 195 -5.82 20.47 2.44
N LEU A 196 -5.86 21.74 2.85
CA LEU A 196 -6.97 22.64 2.56
C LEU A 196 -7.18 22.86 1.05
N ASN A 197 -6.09 22.99 0.28
CA ASN A 197 -6.16 23.10 -1.18
C ASN A 197 -6.74 21.81 -1.81
N LEU A 198 -6.37 20.63 -1.28
CA LEU A 198 -6.98 19.37 -1.70
C LEU A 198 -8.50 19.36 -1.40
N LEU A 199 -8.92 19.82 -0.22
CA LEU A 199 -10.34 19.87 0.14
C LEU A 199 -11.13 20.80 -0.80
N ASP A 200 -10.60 21.99 -1.10
CA ASP A 200 -11.21 22.92 -2.04
C ASP A 200 -11.35 22.31 -3.44
N TYR A 201 -10.32 21.60 -3.92
CA TYR A 201 -10.40 20.86 -5.17
C TYR A 201 -11.50 19.79 -5.15
N LEU A 202 -11.56 18.98 -4.09
CA LEU A 202 -12.55 17.91 -3.95
C LEU A 202 -13.99 18.43 -3.82
N ASP A 203 -14.21 19.59 -3.20
CA ASP A 203 -15.53 20.22 -3.12
C ASP A 203 -16.06 20.62 -4.51
N ASN A 204 -15.16 20.91 -5.45
CA ASN A 204 -15.48 21.37 -6.81
C ASN A 204 -15.38 20.27 -7.89
N LEU A 205 -15.11 19.02 -7.50
CA LEU A 205 -15.11 17.83 -8.37
C LEU A 205 -16.52 17.28 -8.59
#